data_AF-A0A0L7SW77-F1
#
_entry.id   AF-A0A0L7SW77-F1
#
_cell.length_a   1.000
_cell.length_b   1.000
_cell.length_c   1.000
_cell.angle_alpha   90.00
_cell.angle_beta   90.00
_cell.angle_gamma   90.00
#
_symmetry.space_group_name_H-M   'P 1'
#
loop_
_entity.id
_entity.type
_entity.pdbx_description
1 polymer ?
#
loop_
_entity_poly.entity_id
_entity_poly.type
_entity_poly.pdbx_seq_one_letter_code
_entity_poly.pdbx_strand_id
1 'polypeptide(L)' 'MTRFKWLILLLVVTFFCGFLRILFPTKIIAVHRVSDRYTFDVIIKYPPVTDKGKIQWWEKKQDLF' A
#
# COMPACT_ATOMS: atom_id res chain seq x y z
N MET A 1 -26.96 1.96 -27.74
CA MET A 1 -26.13 0.94 -27.05
C MET A 1 -24.63 1.27 -26.97
N THR A 2 -24.09 2.22 -27.75
CA THR A 2 -22.64 2.53 -27.78
C THR A 2 -22.13 3.33 -26.59
N ARG A 3 -22.94 4.21 -25.97
CA ARG A 3 -22.53 5.04 -24.82
C ARG A 3 -22.19 4.23 -23.56
N PHE A 4 -22.93 3.15 -23.30
CA PHE A 4 -22.66 2.26 -22.16
C PHE A 4 -21.39 1.41 -22.35
N LYS A 5 -21.03 1.06 -23.58
CA LYS A 5 -19.78 0.31 -23.86
C LYS A 5 -18.55 1.08 -23.39
N TRP A 6 -18.50 2.39 -23.62
CA TRP A 6 -17.39 3.23 -23.19
C TRP A 6 -17.32 3.38 -21.66
N LEU A 7 -18.48 3.48 -20.99
CA LEU A 7 -18.53 3.50 -19.52
C LEU A 7 -18.05 2.18 -18.91
N ILE A 8 -18.48 1.05 -19.48
CA ILE A 8 -18.03 -0.28 -19.03
C ILE A 8 -16.53 -0.44 -19.26
N LEU A 9 -16.02 -0.03 -20.44
CA LEU A 9 -14.60 -0.07 -20.74
C LEU A 9 -13.77 0.76 -19.75
N LEU A 10 -14.23 1.97 -19.44
CA LEU A 10 -13.56 2.85 -18.47
C LEU A 10 -13.52 2.20 -17.08
N LEU A 11 -14.63 1.59 -16.64
CA LEU A 11 -14.70 0.88 -15.36
C LEU A 11 -13.74 -0.31 -15.30
N VAL A 12 -13.67 -1.10 -16.36
CA VAL A 12 -12.74 -2.25 -16.46
C VAL A 12 -11.29 -1.76 -16.42
N VAL A 13 -10.94 -0.71 -17.17
CA VAL A 13 -9.58 -0.17 -17.22
C VAL A 13 -9.16 0.38 -15.86
N THR A 14 -10.04 1.16 -15.20
CA THR A 14 -9.76 1.70 -13.87
C THR A 14 -9.61 0.61 -12.81
N PHE A 15 -10.48 -0.40 -12.83
CA PHE A 15 -10.35 -1.55 -11.95
C PHE A 15 -9.05 -2.31 -12.17
N PHE A 16 -8.69 -2.59 -13.44
CA PHE A 16 -7.47 -3.30 -13.78
C PHE A 16 -6.21 -2.54 -13.39
N CYS A 17 -6.15 -1.22 -13.65
CA CYS A 17 -5.05 -0.37 -13.21
C CYS A 17 -4.90 -0.33 -11.68
N GLY A 18 -6.02 -0.27 -10.95
CA GLY A 18 -6.01 -0.35 -9.48
C GLY A 18 -5.51 -1.69 -8.97
N PHE A 19 -5.97 -2.79 -9.58
CA PHE A 19 -5.58 -4.15 -9.21
C PHE A 19 -4.08 -4.41 -9.49
N LEU A 20 -3.55 -3.93 -10.61
CA LEU A 20 -2.12 -4.04 -10.92
C LEU A 20 -1.23 -3.35 -9.87
N ARG A 21 -1.71 -2.28 -9.23
CA ARG A 21 -0.95 -1.62 -8.15
C ARG A 21 -0.78 -2.49 -6.91
N ILE A 22 -1.70 -3.41 -6.66
CA ILE A 22 -1.68 -4.34 -5.52
C ILE A 22 -0.69 -5.48 -5.75
N LEU A 23 -0.47 -5.85 -7.02
CA LEU A 23 0.42 -6.95 -7.39
C LEU A 23 1.91 -6.57 -7.37
N PHE A 24 2.25 -5.29 -7.14
CA PHE A 24 3.65 -4.93 -7.02
C PHE A 24 4.27 -5.56 -5.77
N PRO A 25 5.42 -6.23 -5.90
CA PRO A 25 6.09 -6.81 -4.74
C PRO A 25 6.53 -5.68 -3.81
N THR A 26 6.25 -5.86 -2.51
CA THR A 26 6.75 -4.97 -1.46
C THR A 26 8.27 -5.00 -1.43
N LYS A 27 8.88 -3.81 -1.40
CA LYS A 27 10.34 -3.64 -1.34
C LYS A 27 10.70 -2.77 -0.15
N ILE A 28 11.68 -3.20 0.64
CA ILE A 28 12.33 -2.33 1.63
C ILE A 28 13.31 -1.45 0.86
N ILE A 29 13.16 -0.13 0.98
CA ILE A 29 14.00 0.84 0.26
C ILE A 29 14.99 1.57 1.17
N ALA A 30 14.74 1.58 2.48
CA ALA A 30 15.71 2.07 3.46
C ALA A 30 15.44 1.43 4.83
N VAL A 31 16.51 1.30 5.62
CA VAL A 31 16.44 0.93 7.04
C VAL A 31 17.35 1.90 7.79
N HIS A 32 16.78 2.67 8.72
CA HIS A 32 17.54 3.55 9.59
C HIS A 32 17.53 2.99 11.01
N ARG A 33 18.70 2.97 11.64
CA ARG A 33 18.82 2.58 13.04
C ARG A 33 18.73 3.84 13.90
N VAL A 34 17.81 3.86 14.85
CA VAL A 34 17.78 4.93 15.86
C VAL A 34 18.90 4.65 16.84
N SER A 35 19.87 5.56 16.93
CA SER A 35 21.19 5.36 17.54
C SER A 35 21.19 4.90 19.00
N ASP A 36 20.10 5.11 19.72
CA ASP A 36 20.02 4.87 21.18
C ASP A 36 18.99 3.79 21.58
N ARG A 37 18.34 3.13 20.61
CA ARG A 37 17.36 2.06 20.88
C ARG A 37 17.54 0.89 19.91
N TYR A 38 17.08 -0.31 20.30
CA TYR A 38 16.94 -1.47 19.41
C TYR A 38 15.78 -1.29 18.40
N THR A 39 15.55 -0.05 17.97
CA THR A 39 14.45 0.35 17.08
C THR A 39 15.01 0.68 15.71
N PHE A 40 14.28 0.25 14.67
CA PHE A 40 14.64 0.46 13.28
C PHE A 40 13.46 1.07 12.53
N ASP A 41 13.72 2.16 11.81
CA ASP A 41 12.77 2.74 10.87
C ASP A 41 12.94 2.07 9.52
N VAL A 42 11.92 1.33 9.08
CA VAL A 42 11.92 0.61 7.81
C VAL A 42 11.03 1.35 6.82
N ILE A 43 11.64 1.92 5.78
CA ILE A 43 10.90 2.56 4.70
C ILE A 43 10.61 1.50 3.63
N ILE A 44 9.33 1.30 3.33
CA ILE A 44 8.86 0.35 2.33
C ILE A 44 8.23 1.04 1.12
N LYS A 45 8.40 0.43 -0.06
CA LYS A 45 7.75 0.80 -1.32
C LYS A 45 6.79 -0.32 -1.71
N TYR A 46 5.61 0.05 -2.21
CA TYR A 46 4.49 -0.86 -2.49
C TYR A 46 4.10 -1.66 -1.24
N PRO A 47 3.53 -1.01 -0.20
CA PRO A 47 3.11 -1.72 1.00
C PRO A 47 2.16 -2.87 0.63
N PRO A 48 2.29 -4.03 1.29
CA PRO A 48 1.46 -5.18 0.98
C PRO A 48 0.01 -4.83 1.30
N VAL A 49 -0.93 -5.40 0.54
CA VAL A 49 -2.34 -5.27 0.88
C VAL A 49 -2.59 -6.13 2.12
N THR A 50 -2.68 -5.46 3.26
CA THR A 50 -3.06 -6.08 4.54
C THR A 50 -4.52 -5.79 4.85
N ASP A 51 -5.07 -6.53 5.79
CA ASP A 51 -6.32 -6.19 6.43
C ASP A 51 -6.24 -4.77 7.02
N LYS A 52 -7.35 -4.01 6.90
CA LYS A 52 -7.48 -2.66 7.45
C LYS A 52 -7.08 -2.61 8.93
N GLY A 53 -7.31 -3.70 9.67
CA GLY A 53 -6.95 -3.83 11.07
C GLY A 53 -5.46 -3.67 11.34
N LYS A 54 -4.56 -4.19 10.49
CA LYS A 54 -3.11 -4.07 10.69
C LYS A 54 -2.59 -2.66 10.43
N ILE A 55 -3.13 -1.97 9.41
CA ILE A 55 -2.79 -0.56 9.15
C ILE A 55 -3.30 0.32 10.29
N GLN A 56 -4.55 0.15 10.70
CA GLN A 56 -5.13 0.91 11.82
C GLN A 56 -4.42 0.63 13.15
N TRP A 57 -3.99 -0.61 13.38
CA TRP A 57 -3.18 -0.96 14.55
C TRP A 57 -1.81 -0.27 14.51
N TRP A 58 -1.17 -0.21 13.34
CA TRP A 58 0.11 0.45 13.14
C TRP A 58 -0.02 1.97 13.33
N GLU A 59 -1.00 2.62 12.69
CA GLU A 59 -1.29 4.06 12.86
C GLU A 59 -1.53 4.42 14.33
N LYS A 60 -2.31 3.61 15.06
CA LYS A 60 -2.58 3.83 16.50
C LYS A 60 -1.36 3.64 17.40
N LYS A 61 -0.32 2.98 16.92
CA LYS A 61 0.92 2.74 17.69
C LYS A 61 2.10 3.51 17.13
N GLN A 62 1.90 4.36 16.13
CA GLN A 62 2.98 5.09 15.49
C GLN A 62 3.70 6.04 16.48
N ASP A 63 3.00 6.57 17.49
CA ASP A 63 3.58 7.41 18.54
C ASP A 63 4.34 6.63 19.63
N LEU A 64 4.22 5.30 19.66
CA LEU A 64 4.91 4.42 20.62
C LEU A 64 6.29 3.95 20.11
N PHE A 65 6.60 4.18 18.84
CA PHE A 65 7.83 3.76 18.18
C PHE A 65 8.59 4.99 17.67
#